data_AF-A0A838FNT4-F1
#
_entry.id   AF-A0A838FNT4-F1
#
_cell.length_a   1.000
_cell.length_b   1.000
_cell.length_c   1.000
_cell.angle_alpha   90.00
_cell.angle_beta   90.00
_cell.angle_gamma   90.00
#
_symmetry.space_group_name_H-M   'P 1'
#
loop_
_entity.id
_entity.type
_entity.pdbx_description
1 polymer ?
#
loop_
_entity_poly.entity_id
_entity_poly.type
_entity_poly.pdbx_seq_one_letter_code
_entity_poly.pdbx_strand_id
1 'polypeptide(L)' 'QVSEQIEEFVSDLDGVERVHSKMVFTPPWSPDRMSEDAKFALGY' A
#
# COMPACT_ATOMS: atom_id res chain seq x y z
N GLN A 1 -3.73 -6.02 10.56
CA GLN A 1 -2.96 -6.78 9.56
C GLN A 1 -2.31 -5.89 8.49
N VAL A 2 -3.02 -5.26 7.54
CA VAL A 2 -2.35 -4.42 6.51
C VAL A 2 -1.63 -3.20 7.08
N SER A 3 -2.27 -2.46 8.01
CA SER A 3 -1.64 -1.30 8.64
C SER A 3 -0.39 -1.65 9.46
N GLU A 4 -0.41 -2.80 10.14
CA GLU A 4 0.72 -3.28 10.96
C GLU A 4 1.92 -3.63 10.08
N GLN A 5 1.68 -4.32 8.96
CA GLN A 5 2.74 -4.64 7.99
C GLN A 5 3.36 -3.37 7.40
N ILE A 6 2.55 -2.36 7.08
CA ILE A 6 3.07 -1.07 6.58
C ILE A 6 4.02 -0.44 7.60
N GLU A 7 3.66 -0.46 8.88
CA GLU A 7 4.51 0.11 9.94
C GLU A 7 5.81 -0.67 10.09
N GLU A 8 5.75 -2.01 10.13
CA GLU A 8 6.93 -2.90 10.21
C GLU A 8 7.91 -2.70 9.05
N PHE A 9 7.43 -2.72 7.81
CA PHE A 9 8.32 -2.62 6.64
C PHE A 9 8.90 -1.21 6.45
N VAL A 10 8.16 -0.17 6.83
CA VAL A 10 8.59 1.22 6.61
C VAL A 10 9.47 1.72 7.76
N SER A 11 9.32 1.18 8.98
CA SER A 11 10.14 1.58 10.13
C SER A 11 11.62 1.19 9.99
N ASP A 12 11.91 0.18 9.18
CA ASP A 12 13.28 -0.32 8.98
C ASP A 12 14.12 0.56 8.04
N LEU A 13 13.51 1.58 7.42
CA LEU A 13 14.20 2.50 6.53
C LEU A 13 15.02 3.53 7.32
N ASP A 14 16.25 3.78 6.87
CA ASP A 14 17.15 4.75 7.51
C ASP A 14 16.53 6.15 7.56
N GLY A 15 16.57 6.78 8.73
CA GLY A 15 16.00 8.11 8.98
C GLY A 15 14.49 8.16 9.26
N VAL A 16 13.78 7.03 9.29
CA VAL A 16 12.36 6.99 9.68
C VAL A 16 12.22 6.92 11.20
N GLU A 17 11.70 7.99 11.83
CA GLU A 17 11.50 8.02 13.29
C GLU A 17 10.13 7.52 13.74
N ARG A 18 9.07 7.80 12.96
CA ARG A 18 7.68 7.39 13.25
C ARG A 18 6.89 7.18 11.98
N VAL A 19 6.07 6.14 11.97
CA VAL A 19 5.12 5.83 10.89
C VAL A 19 3.70 5.98 11.41
N HIS A 20 2.84 6.65 10.63
CA HIS A 20 1.43 6.80 10.95
C HIS A 20 0.59 6.38 9.73
N SER A 21 0.03 5.17 9.80
CA SER A 21 -0.82 4.65 8.74
C SER A 21 -2.21 5.32 8.78
N LYS A 22 -2.70 5.82 7.64
CA LYS A 22 -4.04 6.40 7.51
C LYS A 22 -4.84 5.68 6.44
N MET A 23 -5.88 4.96 6.87
CA MET A 23 -6.83 4.34 5.96
C MET A 23 -7.83 5.38 5.46
N VAL A 24 -7.97 5.52 4.14
CA VAL A 24 -8.93 6.42 3.49
C VAL A 24 -9.74 5.66 2.44
N PHE A 25 -11.00 6.05 2.27
CA PHE A 25 -11.90 5.47 1.27
C PHE A 25 -12.18 6.42 0.10
N THR A 26 -11.58 7.61 0.11
CA THR A 26 -11.84 8.66 -0.86
C THR A 26 -10.52 9.26 -1.36
N PRO A 27 -10.29 9.29 -2.68
CA PRO A 27 -11.10 8.66 -3.74
C PRO A 27 -11.09 7.12 -3.61
N PRO A 28 -12.14 6.42 -4.09
CA PRO A 28 -12.14 4.97 -4.05
C PRO A 28 -11.00 4.41 -4.91
N TRP A 29 -10.46 3.28 -4.49
CA TRP A 29 -9.50 2.55 -5.28
C TRP A 29 -10.21 1.85 -6.45
N SER A 30 -9.65 1.93 -7.66
CA SER A 30 -10.12 1.19 -8.83
C SER A 30 -8.97 0.36 -9.42
N PRO A 31 -9.29 -0.77 -10.10
CA PRO A 31 -8.33 -1.58 -10.85
C PRO A 31 -7.46 -0.80 -11.84
N ASP A 32 -7.91 0.38 -12.30
CA ASP A 32 -7.13 1.26 -13.17
C ASP A 32 -5.83 1.74 -12.51
N ARG A 33 -5.75 1.70 -11.17
CA ARG A 33 -4.55 2.05 -10.39
C ARG A 33 -3.52 0.92 -10.33
N MET A 34 -3.81 -0.27 -10.86
CA MET A 34 -2.88 -1.38 -10.93
C MET A 34 -1.92 -1.22 -12.12
N SER A 35 -0.69 -1.72 -11.97
CA SER A 35 0.22 -1.90 -13.10
C SER A 35 -0.31 -2.98 -14.06
N GLU A 36 0.18 -2.96 -15.30
CA GLU A 36 -0.22 -3.94 -16.31
C GLU A 36 0.14 -5.38 -15.92
N ASP A 37 1.31 -5.58 -15.29
CA ASP A 37 1.73 -6.89 -14.76
C ASP A 37 0.76 -7.43 -13.70
N ALA A 38 0.26 -6.55 -12.82
CA ALA A 38 -0.70 -6.91 -11.79
C ALA A 38 -2.08 -7.24 -12.36
N LYS A 39 -2.54 -6.48 -13.37
CA LYS A 39 -3.78 -6.79 -14.10
C LYS A 39 -3.69 -8.13 -14.81
N PHE A 40 -2.58 -8.38 -15.50
CA PHE A 40 -2.32 -9.62 -16.22
C PHE A 40 -2.31 -10.83 -15.27
N ALA A 41 -1.61 -10.73 -14.13
CA ALA A 41 -1.55 -11.81 -13.14
C ALA A 41 -2.92 -12.16 -12.53
N LEU A 42 -3.85 -11.21 -12.52
CA LEU A 42 -5.20 -11.38 -11.98
C LEU A 42 -6.26 -11.66 -13.06
N GLY A 43 -5.88 -11.72 -14.33
CA GLY A 43 -6.78 -12.00 -15.46
C GLY A 43 -7.74 -10.86 -15.79
N TYR A 44 -7.33 -9.61 -15.54
CA TYR A 44 -8.10 -8.40 -15.83
C TYR A 44 -7.95 -7.94 -17.28
#